data_AF-A0A396A642-F1
#
_entry.id   AF-A0A396A642-F1
#
_cell.length_a   1.000
_cell.length_b   1.000
_cell.length_c   1.000
_cell.angle_alpha   90.00
_cell.angle_beta   90.00
_cell.angle_gamma   90.00
#
_symmetry.space_group_name_H-M   'P 1'
#
loop_
_entity.id
_entity.type
_entity.pdbx_description
1 polymer ?
#
loop_
_entity_poly.entity_id
_entity_poly.type
_entity_poly.pdbx_seq_one_letter_code
_entity_poly.pdbx_strand_id
1 'polypeptide(L)'
;MENKKKKRYGIIAALLLLVLAAGVGTYAWLTAQSSLTNNFTTAGINHPTTNPDNPDQPIPDDKTKVNGNLTETNWVADSKLAPGVSVPKNPNVGIGKGSENAYVYVFVKNETASAGTADSKTTYFTINKGWKAVEATAVEGEPTHYLGGLFVYVGNETEATPLIASKTEDKWTGQLFDQVTTPKETEQKDFANPATMKVNCFIYAADNTTEGLSASALTAAKAWAAKLQQ
;
A
#
# COMPACT_ATOMS: atom_id res chain seq x y z
N MET A 1 8.18 22.55 -102.52
CA MET A 1 7.23 22.08 -101.49
C MET A 1 8.01 21.84 -100.22
N GLU A 2 7.87 22.64 -99.15
CA GLU A 2 8.28 22.22 -97.80
C GLU A 2 7.97 23.33 -96.79
N ASN A 3 6.87 23.20 -96.03
CA ASN A 3 6.73 23.90 -94.73
C ASN A 3 5.50 23.45 -93.91
N LYS A 4 4.62 22.60 -94.43
CA LYS A 4 3.45 22.10 -93.68
C LYS A 4 3.68 20.79 -92.90
N LYS A 5 4.77 20.05 -93.15
CA LYS A 5 5.07 18.78 -92.45
C LYS A 5 5.84 18.96 -91.12
N LYS A 6 6.70 19.99 -91.00
CA LYS A 6 7.55 20.21 -89.80
C LYS A 6 6.78 20.69 -88.55
N LYS A 7 5.65 21.39 -88.71
CA LYS A 7 4.84 21.89 -87.58
C LYS A 7 4.04 20.81 -86.83
N ARG A 8 3.71 19.68 -87.49
CA ARG A 8 2.94 18.58 -86.88
C ARG A 8 3.81 17.68 -85.99
N TYR A 9 5.05 17.43 -86.39
CA TYR A 9 5.99 16.64 -85.58
C TYR A 9 6.48 17.38 -84.33
N GLY A 10 6.61 18.72 -84.38
CA GLY A 10 6.95 19.51 -83.18
C GLY A 10 5.84 19.51 -82.12
N ILE A 11 4.58 19.53 -82.53
CA ILE A 11 3.43 19.47 -81.61
C ILE A 11 3.28 18.05 -81.02
N ILE A 12 3.48 17.00 -81.81
CA ILE A 12 3.42 15.60 -81.34
C ILE A 12 4.59 15.31 -80.39
N ALA A 13 5.80 15.81 -80.66
CA ALA A 13 6.95 15.66 -79.77
C ALA A 13 6.77 16.44 -78.45
N ALA A 14 6.18 17.64 -78.49
CA ALA A 14 5.86 18.41 -77.29
C ALA A 14 4.73 17.77 -76.45
N LEU A 15 3.71 17.18 -77.09
CA LEU A 15 2.66 16.41 -76.42
C LEU A 15 3.18 15.12 -75.80
N LEU A 16 4.10 14.40 -76.47
CA LEU A 16 4.75 13.22 -75.90
C LEU A 16 5.66 13.57 -74.71
N LEU A 17 6.35 14.71 -74.74
CA LEU A 17 7.13 15.22 -73.62
C LEU A 17 6.25 15.64 -72.42
N LEU A 18 5.07 16.20 -72.66
CA LEU A 18 4.09 16.51 -71.60
C LEU A 18 3.47 15.26 -70.98
N VAL A 19 3.24 14.20 -71.76
CA VAL A 19 2.72 12.92 -71.26
C VAL A 19 3.80 12.12 -70.49
N LEU A 20 5.08 12.27 -70.86
CA LEU A 20 6.19 11.72 -70.07
C LEU A 20 6.44 12.50 -68.77
N ALA A 21 6.16 13.80 -68.74
CA ALA A 21 6.16 14.59 -67.50
C ALA A 21 4.96 14.30 -66.58
N ALA A 22 3.84 13.80 -67.13
CA ALA A 22 2.67 13.36 -66.37
C ALA A 22 2.80 11.91 -65.83
N GLY A 23 3.79 11.13 -66.29
CA GLY A 23 4.06 9.75 -65.88
C GLY A 23 4.88 9.61 -64.58
N VAL A 24 5.38 10.73 -64.05
CA VAL A 24 5.83 10.85 -62.65
C VAL A 24 4.89 11.83 -61.94
N GLY A 25 3.59 11.58 -62.05
CA GLY A 25 2.75 11.76 -60.88
C GLY A 25 3.36 10.90 -59.79
N THR A 26 4.29 11.48 -59.03
CA THR A 26 4.64 10.96 -57.72
C THR A 26 3.28 10.83 -57.06
N TYR A 27 2.75 9.62 -56.95
CA TYR A 27 1.81 9.32 -55.90
C TYR A 27 2.63 9.62 -54.64
N ALA A 28 2.63 10.89 -54.21
CA ALA A 28 2.79 11.20 -52.82
C ALA A 28 1.62 10.46 -52.19
N TRP A 29 1.88 9.21 -51.85
CA TRP A 29 0.99 8.33 -51.11
C TRP A 29 0.51 9.22 -49.96
N LEU A 30 -0.77 9.61 -49.97
CA LEU A 30 -1.36 10.53 -48.98
C LEU A 30 -1.49 9.78 -47.67
N THR A 31 -0.36 9.47 -47.07
CA THR A 31 -0.28 8.49 -46.01
C THR A 31 0.46 9.09 -44.87
N ALA A 32 -0.36 9.58 -43.95
CA ALA A 32 0.04 9.89 -42.62
C ALA A 32 0.18 8.56 -41.86
N GLN A 33 1.41 8.20 -41.53
CA GLN A 33 1.66 7.29 -40.42
C GLN A 33 1.75 8.16 -39.17
N SER A 34 0.82 7.96 -38.24
CA SER A 34 0.82 8.61 -36.94
C SER A 34 0.94 7.51 -35.88
N SER A 35 1.88 7.67 -34.96
CA SER A 35 2.02 6.80 -33.79
C SER A 35 1.72 7.59 -32.53
N LEU A 36 0.99 6.96 -31.62
CA LEU A 36 0.75 7.46 -30.27
C LEU A 36 1.35 6.44 -29.31
N THR A 37 2.50 6.78 -28.72
CA THR A 37 3.12 5.94 -27.70
C THR A 37 2.41 6.20 -26.38
N ASN A 38 1.59 5.24 -25.94
CA ASN A 38 1.05 5.24 -24.59
C ASN A 38 2.15 4.76 -23.63
N ASN A 39 2.64 5.67 -22.79
CA ASN A 39 3.51 5.32 -21.68
C ASN A 39 2.64 4.86 -20.52
N PHE A 40 2.73 3.58 -20.16
CA PHE A 40 2.05 3.01 -19.00
C PHE A 40 3.01 3.04 -17.80
N THR A 41 2.52 3.42 -16.64
CA THR A 41 3.22 3.25 -15.36
C THR A 41 2.66 2.02 -14.65
N THR A 42 3.53 1.24 -14.00
CA THR A 42 3.08 0.16 -13.10
C THR A 42 2.74 0.77 -11.75
N ALA A 43 1.51 0.59 -11.28
CA ALA A 43 1.07 0.93 -9.93
C ALA A 43 1.94 0.21 -8.87
N GLY A 44 2.16 0.83 -7.71
CA GLY A 44 2.97 0.24 -6.65
C GLY A 44 2.81 0.91 -5.29
N ILE A 45 3.25 0.19 -4.25
CA ILE A 45 3.36 0.68 -2.88
C ILE A 45 4.84 0.81 -2.55
N ASN A 46 5.30 2.03 -2.33
CA ASN A 46 6.68 2.32 -1.94
C ASN A 46 6.82 2.23 -0.41
N HIS A 47 8.05 1.96 0.05
CA HIS A 47 8.37 2.07 1.48
C HIS A 47 8.55 3.54 1.87
N PRO A 48 8.10 3.97 3.06
CA PRO A 48 8.40 5.29 3.59
C PRO A 48 9.89 5.51 3.80
N THR A 49 10.28 6.78 3.78
CA THR A 49 11.66 7.26 3.97
C THR A 49 11.80 8.25 5.13
N THR A 50 10.69 8.75 5.66
CA THR A 50 10.60 9.70 6.79
C THR A 50 10.18 9.00 8.07
N ASN A 51 10.51 9.56 9.23
CA ASN A 51 10.08 9.01 10.51
C ASN A 51 8.62 9.41 10.81
N PRO A 52 7.72 8.47 11.15
CA PRO A 52 6.31 8.79 11.44
C PRO A 52 6.12 9.73 12.63
N ASP A 53 7.00 9.70 13.62
CA ASP A 53 6.91 10.53 14.83
C ASP A 53 7.67 11.86 14.68
N ASN A 54 8.54 11.96 13.67
CA ASN A 54 9.26 13.19 13.32
C ASN A 54 9.50 13.27 11.80
N PRO A 55 8.52 13.74 11.01
CA PRO A 55 8.57 13.68 9.55
C PRO A 55 9.73 14.43 8.89
N ASP A 56 10.38 15.36 9.61
CA ASP A 56 11.57 16.09 9.15
C ASP A 56 12.86 15.24 9.24
N GLN A 57 12.79 14.08 9.90
CA GLN A 57 13.91 13.16 10.05
C GLN A 57 13.73 11.94 9.13
N PRO A 58 14.84 11.34 8.65
CA PRO A 58 14.76 10.08 7.93
C PRO A 58 14.23 8.98 8.86
N ILE A 59 13.60 7.98 8.26
CA ILE A 59 13.24 6.75 8.95
C ILE A 59 14.51 6.10 9.54
N PRO A 60 14.45 5.50 10.75
CA PRO A 60 15.63 4.82 11.33
C PRO A 60 16.14 3.67 10.44
N ASP A 61 17.45 3.48 10.35
CA ASP A 61 18.09 2.30 9.70
C ASP A 61 18.00 1.03 10.59
N ASP A 62 17.42 1.15 11.78
CA ASP A 62 17.25 0.02 12.68
C ASP A 62 16.16 -0.93 12.17
N LYS A 63 16.58 -2.06 11.59
CA LYS A 63 15.68 -3.10 11.07
C LYS A 63 14.83 -3.80 12.13
N THR A 64 15.13 -3.60 13.42
CA THR A 64 14.25 -4.06 14.51
C THR A 64 13.05 -3.12 14.71
N LYS A 65 13.20 -1.86 14.30
CA LYS A 65 12.17 -0.82 14.37
C LYS A 65 11.44 -0.64 13.05
N VAL A 66 12.04 -1.03 11.93
CA VAL A 66 11.50 -0.82 10.59
C VAL A 66 11.52 -2.13 9.81
N ASN A 67 10.34 -2.55 9.38
CA ASN A 67 10.18 -3.72 8.52
C ASN A 67 9.23 -3.38 7.35
N GLY A 68 9.83 -3.00 6.21
CA GLY A 68 9.09 -2.55 5.04
C GLY A 68 8.25 -1.32 5.35
N ASN A 69 6.92 -1.45 5.27
CA ASN A 69 5.97 -0.38 5.52
C ASN A 69 5.53 -0.25 7.00
N LEU A 70 5.97 -1.15 7.88
CA LEU A 70 5.67 -1.12 9.31
C LEU A 70 6.84 -0.54 10.09
N THR A 71 6.55 0.40 10.98
CA THR A 71 7.53 1.04 11.87
C THR A 71 7.07 1.00 13.33
N GLU A 72 8.00 0.79 14.25
CA GLU A 72 7.81 0.86 15.71
C GLU A 72 9.05 1.54 16.33
N THR A 73 9.04 2.88 16.41
CA THR A 73 10.22 3.64 16.87
C THR A 73 10.48 3.48 18.37
N ASN A 74 9.43 3.18 19.15
CA ASN A 74 9.49 2.87 20.58
C ASN A 74 9.87 1.40 20.86
N TRP A 75 10.18 0.61 19.83
CA TRP A 75 10.64 -0.75 20.05
C TRP A 75 11.91 -0.77 20.89
N VAL A 76 11.91 -1.64 21.89
CA VAL A 76 13.02 -1.92 22.80
C VAL A 76 13.09 -3.43 22.98
N ALA A 77 14.27 -3.99 22.71
CA ALA A 77 14.56 -5.41 22.92
C ALA A 77 14.24 -5.83 24.36
N ASP A 78 13.67 -7.03 24.52
CA ASP A 78 13.45 -7.67 25.82
C ASP A 78 12.69 -6.80 26.84
N SER A 79 11.77 -5.96 26.35
CA SER A 79 10.87 -5.18 27.19
C SER A 79 10.15 -6.10 28.18
N LYS A 80 10.28 -5.81 29.48
CA LYS A 80 9.75 -6.67 30.54
C LYS A 80 8.24 -6.47 30.69
N LEU A 81 7.49 -7.56 30.59
CA LEU A 81 6.10 -7.62 31.03
C LEU A 81 6.07 -7.97 32.52
N ALA A 82 5.24 -7.27 33.28
CA ALA A 82 5.02 -7.53 34.69
C ALA A 82 3.60 -7.11 35.08
N PRO A 83 3.03 -7.67 36.15
CA PRO A 83 1.65 -7.38 36.53
C PRO A 83 1.42 -5.88 36.77
N GLY A 84 0.42 -5.31 36.10
CA GLY A 84 0.08 -3.89 36.20
C GLY A 84 1.02 -2.93 35.46
N VAL A 85 1.96 -3.44 34.66
CA VAL A 85 2.91 -2.61 33.90
C VAL A 85 2.41 -2.40 32.47
N SER A 86 2.56 -1.17 31.98
CA SER A 86 2.42 -0.82 30.57
C SER A 86 3.78 -0.63 29.93
N VAL A 87 3.96 -1.21 28.75
CA VAL A 87 5.17 -1.07 27.94
C VAL A 87 4.86 -0.20 26.73
N PRO A 88 5.56 0.94 26.54
CA PRO A 88 5.37 1.80 25.38
C PRO A 88 5.62 1.05 24.07
N LYS A 89 4.72 1.28 23.12
CA LYS A 89 4.73 0.73 21.76
C LYS A 89 4.20 1.79 20.80
N ASN A 90 4.40 1.61 19.50
CA ASN A 90 3.83 2.53 18.51
C ASN A 90 3.87 1.96 17.08
N PRO A 91 3.33 0.75 16.83
CA PRO A 91 3.24 0.24 15.48
C PRO A 91 2.48 1.23 14.58
N ASN A 92 3.13 1.68 13.50
CA ASN A 92 2.60 2.63 12.54
C ASN A 92 2.92 2.15 11.13
N VAL A 93 1.96 2.26 10.22
CA VAL A 93 2.11 1.81 8.84
C VAL A 93 2.11 3.01 7.91
N GLY A 94 3.05 3.03 6.98
CA GLY A 94 3.15 4.11 6.02
C GLY A 94 3.30 3.63 4.59
N ILE A 95 2.96 4.49 3.64
CA ILE A 95 3.26 4.35 2.22
C ILE A 95 4.19 5.47 1.79
N GLY A 96 5.22 5.13 1.01
CA GLY A 96 6.20 6.10 0.56
C GLY A 96 5.66 7.03 -0.52
N LYS A 97 6.33 8.17 -0.73
CA LYS A 97 6.02 9.08 -1.84
C LYS A 97 5.94 8.36 -3.18
N GLY A 98 4.99 8.74 -4.02
CA GLY A 98 4.73 8.14 -5.33
C GLY A 98 4.01 6.79 -5.29
N SER A 99 3.54 6.34 -4.12
CA SER A 99 2.65 5.17 -4.02
C SER A 99 1.26 5.46 -4.59
N GLU A 100 0.50 4.40 -4.83
CA GLU A 100 -0.95 4.48 -4.98
C GLU A 100 -1.65 4.64 -3.62
N ASN A 101 -2.89 5.13 -3.65
CA ASN A 101 -3.78 5.05 -2.49
C ASN A 101 -3.92 3.58 -2.06
N ALA A 102 -4.08 3.30 -0.77
CA ALA A 102 -4.14 1.92 -0.32
C ALA A 102 -4.99 1.72 0.92
N TYR A 103 -5.70 0.59 1.00
CA TYR A 103 -6.25 0.10 2.25
C TYR A 103 -5.13 -0.53 3.07
N VAL A 104 -5.11 -0.19 4.36
CA VAL A 104 -4.08 -0.64 5.29
C VAL A 104 -4.71 -1.46 6.39
N TYR A 105 -4.17 -2.67 6.58
CA TYR A 105 -4.56 -3.60 7.62
C TYR A 105 -3.35 -3.95 8.49
N VAL A 106 -3.61 -4.19 9.77
CA VAL A 106 -2.61 -4.67 10.73
C VAL A 106 -3.15 -5.91 11.43
N PHE A 107 -2.33 -6.95 11.47
CA PHE A 107 -2.61 -8.16 12.23
C PHE A 107 -1.69 -8.24 13.44
N VAL A 108 -2.27 -8.43 14.62
CA VAL A 108 -1.56 -8.59 15.90
C VAL A 108 -1.77 -10.01 16.41
N LYS A 109 -0.70 -10.81 16.44
CA LYS A 109 -0.68 -12.12 17.11
C LYS A 109 -0.10 -11.95 18.50
N ASN A 110 -0.89 -12.24 19.53
CA ASN A 110 -0.47 -12.12 20.91
C ASN A 110 -0.25 -13.50 21.51
N GLU A 111 1.01 -13.79 21.81
CA GLU A 111 1.50 -15.02 22.39
C GLU A 111 2.21 -14.67 23.73
N THR A 112 1.69 -13.68 24.46
CA THR A 112 2.26 -13.23 25.74
C THR A 112 1.82 -14.08 26.93
N ALA A 113 0.69 -14.78 26.81
CA ALA A 113 0.13 -15.62 27.86
C ALA A 113 0.23 -17.12 27.53
N SER A 114 0.38 -17.94 28.56
CA SER A 114 0.35 -19.40 28.47
C SER A 114 -1.04 -19.89 28.01
N ALA A 115 -1.08 -21.02 27.32
CA ALA A 115 -2.33 -21.61 26.85
C ALA A 115 -3.33 -21.83 28.01
N GLY A 116 -4.58 -21.42 27.82
CA GLY A 116 -5.64 -21.53 28.84
C GLY A 116 -5.63 -20.44 29.91
N THR A 117 -4.74 -19.45 29.83
CA THR A 117 -4.80 -18.25 30.66
C THR A 117 -6.08 -17.48 30.37
N ALA A 118 -6.74 -16.99 31.42
CA ALA A 118 -7.93 -16.15 31.27
C ALA A 118 -7.61 -14.82 30.58
N ASP A 119 -8.53 -14.30 29.79
CA ASP A 119 -8.40 -13.02 29.09
C ASP A 119 -8.07 -11.87 30.05
N SER A 120 -8.69 -11.85 31.23
CA SER A 120 -8.47 -10.85 32.28
C SER A 120 -7.06 -10.85 32.87
N LYS A 121 -6.23 -11.85 32.54
CA LYS A 121 -4.82 -11.97 32.93
C LYS A 121 -3.86 -11.87 31.76
N THR A 122 -4.36 -11.67 30.54
CA THR A 122 -3.55 -11.62 29.32
C THR A 122 -3.21 -10.17 28.98
N THR A 123 -1.98 -9.93 28.53
CA THR A 123 -1.55 -8.58 28.10
C THR A 123 -2.42 -8.12 26.93
N TYR A 124 -2.94 -6.89 27.00
CA TYR A 124 -3.82 -6.33 25.98
C TYR A 124 -3.30 -4.98 25.46
N PHE A 125 -3.93 -4.46 24.42
CA PHE A 125 -3.73 -3.09 23.94
C PHE A 125 -5.08 -2.44 23.62
N THR A 126 -5.10 -1.11 23.56
CA THR A 126 -6.26 -0.34 23.10
C THR A 126 -5.89 0.32 21.79
N ILE A 127 -6.73 0.20 20.77
CA ILE A 127 -6.46 0.82 19.47
C ILE A 127 -6.77 2.32 19.49
N ASN A 128 -5.98 3.09 18.76
CA ASN A 128 -6.15 4.53 18.62
C ASN A 128 -7.30 4.88 17.68
N LYS A 129 -7.72 6.15 17.76
CA LYS A 129 -8.64 6.74 16.78
C LYS A 129 -8.04 6.61 15.37
N GLY A 130 -8.90 6.26 14.41
CA GLY A 130 -8.49 5.99 13.03
C GLY A 130 -8.19 4.53 12.72
N TRP A 131 -8.40 3.64 13.68
CA TRP A 131 -8.41 2.20 13.49
C TRP A 131 -9.72 1.58 13.91
N LYS A 132 -10.08 0.48 13.26
CA LYS A 132 -11.27 -0.33 13.56
C LYS A 132 -10.91 -1.80 13.61
N ALA A 133 -11.45 -2.52 14.59
CA ALA A 133 -11.36 -3.97 14.63
C ALA A 133 -12.18 -4.60 13.50
N VAL A 134 -11.58 -5.56 12.79
CA VAL A 134 -12.22 -6.34 11.73
C VAL A 134 -12.60 -7.71 12.27
N GLU A 135 -11.60 -8.45 12.73
CA GLU A 135 -11.73 -9.77 13.34
C GLU A 135 -10.72 -9.82 14.49
N ALA A 136 -11.18 -9.43 15.68
CA ALA A 136 -10.33 -9.28 16.85
C ALA A 136 -10.94 -9.94 18.08
N THR A 137 -10.07 -10.40 18.96
CA THR A 137 -10.44 -10.90 20.28
C THR A 137 -10.27 -9.76 21.27
N ALA A 138 -11.34 -9.42 21.99
CA ALA A 138 -11.30 -8.47 23.09
C ALA A 138 -11.38 -9.23 24.43
N VAL A 139 -10.91 -8.59 25.49
CA VAL A 139 -11.06 -9.08 26.86
C VAL A 139 -12.55 -9.14 27.21
N GLU A 140 -13.00 -10.26 27.77
CA GLU A 140 -14.40 -10.41 28.22
C GLU A 140 -14.80 -9.28 29.18
N GLY A 141 -15.90 -8.60 28.87
CA GLY A 141 -16.41 -7.46 29.65
C GLY A 141 -15.72 -6.11 29.36
N GLU A 142 -14.61 -6.09 28.61
CA GLU A 142 -13.80 -4.90 28.33
C GLU A 142 -13.58 -4.76 26.81
N PRO A 143 -14.61 -4.36 26.03
CA PRO A 143 -14.62 -4.46 24.56
C PRO A 143 -13.59 -3.57 23.84
N THR A 144 -12.95 -2.64 24.55
CA THR A 144 -11.88 -1.78 24.03
C THR A 144 -10.48 -2.33 24.27
N HIS A 145 -10.34 -3.39 25.08
CA HIS A 145 -9.08 -4.06 25.36
C HIS A 145 -8.91 -5.27 24.46
N TYR A 146 -8.04 -5.15 23.46
CA TYR A 146 -7.81 -6.19 22.48
C TYR A 146 -6.66 -7.11 22.90
N LEU A 147 -6.91 -8.40 22.77
CA LEU A 147 -5.91 -9.45 22.91
C LEU A 147 -5.19 -9.69 21.59
N GLY A 148 -5.77 -9.34 20.44
CA GLY A 148 -5.14 -9.50 19.13
C GLY A 148 -6.17 -9.58 18.01
N GLY A 149 -5.70 -9.79 16.79
CA GLY A 149 -6.54 -9.94 15.61
C GLY A 149 -6.22 -8.97 14.48
N LEU A 150 -7.17 -8.83 13.56
CA LEU A 150 -7.07 -8.00 12.36
C LEU A 150 -7.77 -6.65 12.58
N PHE A 151 -7.06 -5.58 12.24
CA PHE A 151 -7.51 -4.20 12.33
C PHE A 151 -7.33 -3.49 10.99
N VAL A 152 -8.17 -2.51 10.70
CA VAL A 152 -8.15 -1.73 9.46
C VAL A 152 -8.07 -0.24 9.76
N TYR A 153 -7.30 0.48 8.94
CA TYR A 153 -7.25 1.94 8.95
C TYR A 153 -8.57 2.52 8.41
N VAL A 154 -9.12 3.47 9.15
CA VAL A 154 -10.36 4.20 8.82
C VAL A 154 -10.17 5.71 8.82
N GLY A 155 -9.01 6.24 9.26
CA GLY A 155 -8.75 7.68 9.32
C GLY A 155 -9.77 8.41 10.20
N ASN A 156 -10.58 9.30 9.61
CA ASN A 156 -11.66 9.97 10.34
C ASN A 156 -13.05 9.35 10.05
N GLU A 157 -13.09 8.26 9.29
CA GLU A 157 -14.32 7.60 8.86
C GLU A 157 -14.69 6.41 9.77
N THR A 158 -15.87 5.83 9.54
CA THR A 158 -16.37 4.66 10.29
C THR A 158 -16.06 3.33 9.61
N GLU A 159 -15.73 3.37 8.32
CA GLU A 159 -15.42 2.20 7.50
C GLU A 159 -14.03 2.31 6.89
N ALA A 160 -13.52 1.17 6.40
CA ALA A 160 -12.21 1.10 5.77
C ALA A 160 -12.11 2.16 4.66
N THR A 161 -11.10 3.01 4.77
CA THR A 161 -10.84 4.09 3.81
C THR A 161 -9.40 3.99 3.33
N PRO A 162 -9.11 4.33 2.06
CA PRO A 162 -7.74 4.36 1.59
C PRO A 162 -6.90 5.41 2.34
N LEU A 163 -5.70 5.03 2.73
CA LEU A 163 -4.64 6.00 3.01
C LEU A 163 -4.28 6.70 1.69
N ILE A 164 -4.49 8.01 1.65
CA ILE A 164 -4.32 8.80 0.43
C ILE A 164 -2.83 9.09 0.22
N ALA A 165 -2.29 8.63 -0.90
CA ALA A 165 -0.90 8.79 -1.25
C ALA A 165 -0.56 10.22 -1.68
N SER A 166 0.74 10.54 -1.70
CA SER A 166 1.27 11.80 -2.22
C SER A 166 2.42 11.52 -3.19
N LYS A 167 2.56 12.37 -4.21
CA LYS A 167 3.70 12.31 -5.14
C LYS A 167 5.02 12.75 -4.50
N THR A 168 4.96 13.53 -3.44
CA THR A 168 6.13 14.22 -2.86
C THR A 168 6.40 13.83 -1.42
N GLU A 169 5.43 13.26 -0.71
CA GLU A 169 5.49 13.00 0.72
C GLU A 169 5.16 11.55 1.01
N ASP A 170 5.78 11.01 2.06
CA ASP A 170 5.30 9.77 2.67
C ASP A 170 4.01 10.05 3.43
N LYS A 171 3.17 9.01 3.56
CA LYS A 171 1.87 9.09 4.22
C LYS A 171 1.80 7.99 5.26
N TRP A 172 1.21 8.31 6.40
CA TRP A 172 1.19 7.46 7.58
C TRP A 172 -0.23 7.31 8.09
N THR A 173 -0.57 6.12 8.57
CA THR A 173 -1.87 5.84 9.19
C THR A 173 -2.02 6.49 10.56
N GLY A 174 -0.91 6.87 11.19
CA GLY A 174 -0.85 7.03 12.64
C GLY A 174 -0.70 5.68 13.34
N GLN A 175 -0.40 5.73 14.65
CA GLN A 175 -0.10 4.56 15.46
C GLN A 175 -1.36 3.72 15.68
N LEU A 176 -1.26 2.39 15.57
CA LEU A 176 -2.37 1.49 15.89
C LEU A 176 -2.70 1.53 17.39
N PHE A 177 -1.69 1.51 18.26
CA PHE A 177 -1.80 1.62 19.71
C PHE A 177 -0.50 2.19 20.31
N ASP A 178 -0.59 2.82 21.48
CA ASP A 178 0.54 3.52 22.12
C ASP A 178 1.30 2.67 23.15
N GLN A 179 0.70 1.56 23.58
CA GLN A 179 1.28 0.66 24.58
C GLN A 179 0.56 -0.68 24.62
N VAL A 180 1.20 -1.64 25.26
CA VAL A 180 0.58 -2.87 25.74
C VAL A 180 0.55 -2.84 27.27
N THR A 181 -0.52 -3.36 27.88
CA THR A 181 -0.72 -3.36 29.33
C THR A 181 -0.94 -4.78 29.81
N THR A 182 -0.14 -5.21 30.78
CA THR A 182 -0.35 -6.47 31.49
C THR A 182 -1.28 -6.23 32.69
N PRO A 183 -2.39 -6.96 32.82
CA PRO A 183 -3.29 -6.83 33.96
C PRO A 183 -2.59 -7.00 35.32
N LYS A 184 -3.12 -6.36 36.36
CA LYS A 184 -2.54 -6.43 37.71
C LYS A 184 -2.63 -7.82 38.33
N GLU A 185 -3.65 -8.59 37.95
CA GLU A 185 -3.94 -9.93 38.48
C GLU A 185 -3.17 -11.04 37.75
N THR A 186 -2.34 -10.69 36.76
CA THR A 186 -1.46 -11.63 36.07
C THR A 186 -0.41 -12.18 37.03
N GLU A 187 -0.15 -13.47 37.00
CA GLU A 187 0.88 -14.14 37.79
C GLU A 187 2.01 -14.65 36.89
N GLN A 188 3.15 -15.02 37.48
CA GLN A 188 4.30 -15.52 36.70
C GLN A 188 3.95 -16.74 35.83
N LYS A 189 3.08 -17.62 36.33
CA LYS A 189 2.62 -18.81 35.60
C LYS A 189 1.73 -18.50 34.39
N ASP A 190 1.18 -17.29 34.33
CA ASP A 190 0.25 -16.88 33.29
C ASP A 190 0.99 -16.39 32.03
N PHE A 191 2.27 -16.00 32.16
CA PHE A 191 3.08 -15.62 31.00
C PHE A 191 3.49 -16.85 30.18
N ALA A 192 3.55 -16.66 28.86
CA ALA A 192 4.22 -17.60 27.97
C ALA A 192 5.74 -17.51 28.13
N ASN A 193 6.45 -18.56 27.69
CA ASN A 193 7.90 -18.57 27.63
C ASN A 193 8.38 -19.14 26.28
N PRO A 194 8.83 -18.30 25.33
CA PRO A 194 8.91 -16.83 25.42
C PRO A 194 7.53 -16.16 25.31
N ALA A 195 7.35 -15.02 25.98
CA ALA A 195 6.19 -14.15 25.80
C ALA A 195 6.43 -13.23 24.60
N THR A 196 5.61 -13.33 23.55
CA THR A 196 5.80 -12.53 22.33
C THR A 196 4.50 -11.91 21.83
N MET A 197 4.60 -10.76 21.18
CA MET A 197 3.51 -10.15 20.44
C MET A 197 4.04 -9.72 19.08
N LYS A 198 3.45 -10.23 18.01
CA LYS A 198 3.89 -9.99 16.62
C LYS A 198 2.89 -9.10 15.93
N VAL A 199 3.38 -8.00 15.36
CA VAL A 199 2.59 -7.08 14.55
C VAL A 199 3.03 -7.23 13.10
N ASN A 200 2.06 -7.39 12.20
CA ASN A 200 2.30 -7.50 10.76
C ASN A 200 1.36 -6.53 10.04
N CYS A 201 1.79 -5.97 8.91
CA CYS A 201 0.91 -5.13 8.07
C CYS A 201 0.60 -5.78 6.73
N PHE A 202 -0.57 -5.46 6.19
CA PHE A 202 -0.99 -5.80 4.84
C PHE A 202 -1.52 -4.55 4.16
N ILE A 203 -0.97 -4.22 2.99
CA ILE A 203 -1.31 -3.03 2.23
C ILE A 203 -1.86 -3.48 0.88
N TYR A 204 -3.03 -2.95 0.54
CA TYR A 204 -3.77 -3.30 -0.66
C TYR A 204 -4.05 -2.04 -1.47
N ALA A 205 -3.52 -1.94 -2.68
CA ALA A 205 -3.72 -0.78 -3.54
C ALA A 205 -5.22 -0.56 -3.81
N ALA A 206 -5.65 0.69 -3.68
CA ALA A 206 -7.01 1.13 -3.91
C ALA A 206 -7.12 1.80 -5.28
N ASP A 207 -8.11 1.39 -6.05
CA ASP A 207 -8.46 2.01 -7.33
C ASP A 207 -9.98 1.98 -7.52
N ASN A 208 -10.44 2.39 -8.70
CA ASN A 208 -11.87 2.46 -9.04
C ASN A 208 -12.40 1.17 -9.72
N THR A 209 -11.60 0.10 -9.77
CA THR A 209 -12.01 -1.22 -10.24
C THR A 209 -12.64 -2.01 -9.10
N THR A 210 -13.33 -3.10 -9.43
CA THR A 210 -13.91 -4.01 -8.42
C THR A 210 -12.82 -4.60 -7.52
N GLU A 211 -11.66 -4.88 -8.09
CA GLU A 211 -10.49 -5.43 -7.41
C GLU A 211 -9.92 -4.42 -6.41
N GLY A 212 -9.87 -3.14 -6.75
CA GLY A 212 -9.36 -2.08 -5.86
C GLY A 212 -10.35 -1.54 -4.83
N LEU A 213 -11.52 -2.16 -4.64
CA LEU A 213 -12.49 -1.77 -3.61
C LEU A 213 -12.15 -2.34 -2.22
N SER A 214 -12.70 -1.70 -1.19
CA SER A 214 -12.53 -2.09 0.21
C SER A 214 -12.97 -3.54 0.49
N ALA A 215 -14.01 -4.04 -0.18
CA ALA A 215 -14.49 -5.41 -0.03
C ALA A 215 -13.48 -6.47 -0.50
N SER A 216 -12.81 -6.20 -1.62
CA SER A 216 -11.74 -7.05 -2.16
C SER A 216 -10.52 -7.01 -1.26
N ALA A 217 -10.13 -5.81 -0.81
CA ALA A 217 -9.05 -5.63 0.16
C ALA A 217 -9.31 -6.37 1.47
N LEU A 218 -10.54 -6.30 2.00
CA LEU A 218 -10.96 -6.99 3.22
C LEU A 218 -10.87 -8.51 3.06
N THR A 219 -11.35 -9.05 1.95
CA THR A 219 -11.28 -10.48 1.65
C THR A 219 -9.83 -10.97 1.60
N ALA A 220 -8.96 -10.22 0.91
CA ALA A 220 -7.54 -10.53 0.81
C ALA A 220 -6.84 -10.43 2.18
N ALA A 221 -7.15 -9.39 2.98
CA ALA A 221 -6.58 -9.20 4.31
C ALA A 221 -6.95 -10.33 5.27
N LYS A 222 -8.21 -10.79 5.26
CA LYS A 222 -8.64 -11.96 6.06
C LYS A 222 -7.92 -13.23 5.65
N ALA A 223 -7.82 -13.50 4.34
CA ALA A 223 -7.11 -14.67 3.82
C ALA A 223 -5.61 -14.63 4.15
N TRP A 224 -5.01 -13.45 4.18
CA TRP A 224 -3.63 -13.26 4.62
C TRP A 224 -3.47 -13.48 6.14
N ALA A 225 -4.34 -12.87 6.96
CA ALA A 225 -4.30 -12.99 8.42
C ALA A 225 -4.49 -14.44 8.89
N ALA A 226 -5.36 -15.21 8.24
CA ALA A 226 -5.57 -16.63 8.54
C ALA A 226 -4.30 -17.49 8.37
N LYS A 227 -3.36 -17.08 7.51
CA LYS A 227 -2.06 -17.77 7.34
C LYS A 227 -1.09 -17.45 8.47
N LEU A 228 -1.27 -16.32 9.16
CA LEU A 228 -0.43 -15.89 10.30
C LEU A 228 -0.91 -16.45 11.64
N GLN A 229 -2.17 -16.91 11.70
CA GLN A 229 -2.73 -17.56 12.87
C GLN A 229 -2.16 -18.97 13.10
N GLN A 230 -1.78 -19.65 12.02
CA GLN A 230 -1.08 -20.94 12.03
C GLN A 230 0.29 -20.84 12.71
#